data_AF-A0A3N9UKW4-F1
#
_entry.id   AF-A0A3N9UKW4-F1
#
_cell.length_a   1.000
_cell.length_b   1.000
_cell.length_c   1.000
_cell.angle_alpha   90.00
_cell.angle_beta   90.00
_cell.angle_gamma   90.00
#
_symmetry.space_group_name_H-M   'P 1'
#
loop_
_entity.id
_entity.type
_entity.pdbx_description
1 polymer ?
#
loop_
_entity_poly.entity_id
_entity_poly.type
_entity_poly.pdbx_seq_one_letter_code
_entity_poly.pdbx_strand_id
1 'polypeptide(L)'
;MKPTPGTLRQSRLWGTAWLLLLMAGCTGAPSSGTGSNESFQAEASSLAPLPASFRGELSCDDCKAVRLDLALDDGGRYLLKETHLGPGEQPRRRHRGQWQLTDGELSLGESAPVAAQRWQVAQGGDLVSQASRTPDGEAARLARLPEPLREPLEERYWKLVQVDGEVAVDGSAHIVLHSQEGRLAGSGGCNRLMGSYQREGDALSLAPLAATRKACQGPVMAQERALVEALGATRAFRLLADELELLDENDKVLARFEVVDLT
;
A
#
# COMPACT_ATOMS: atom_id res chain seq x y z
N MET A 1 8.68 -55.90 -4.54
CA MET A 1 9.78 -55.85 -5.53
C MET A 1 10.70 -54.70 -5.18
N LYS A 2 11.95 -55.02 -4.81
CA LYS A 2 13.04 -54.08 -4.51
C LYS A 2 13.87 -53.81 -5.79
N PRO A 3 14.62 -52.70 -5.85
CA PRO A 3 15.24 -52.18 -7.08
C PRO A 3 16.57 -52.88 -7.43
N THR A 4 16.92 -52.86 -8.71
CA THR A 4 18.22 -53.32 -9.24
C THR A 4 19.00 -52.12 -9.78
N PRO A 5 20.20 -51.81 -9.25
CA PRO A 5 21.14 -50.91 -9.91
C PRO A 5 22.22 -51.72 -10.70
N GLY A 6 22.43 -51.33 -11.96
CA GLY A 6 23.45 -51.89 -12.84
C GLY A 6 24.80 -51.19 -12.70
N THR A 7 25.85 -51.99 -12.62
CA THR A 7 27.26 -51.63 -12.44
C THR A 7 28.01 -51.71 -13.78
N LEU A 8 28.72 -50.66 -14.22
CA LEU A 8 29.86 -50.78 -15.16
C LEU A 8 30.82 -49.58 -14.91
N ARG A 9 31.93 -49.76 -14.19
CA ARG A 9 33.29 -50.22 -14.58
C ARG A 9 34.15 -49.13 -15.25
N GLN A 10 35.14 -48.69 -14.47
CA GLN A 10 36.22 -47.75 -14.81
C GLN A 10 37.17 -48.33 -15.88
N SER A 11 37.76 -47.45 -16.69
CA SER A 11 39.08 -47.69 -17.31
C SER A 11 39.92 -46.41 -17.28
N ARG A 12 41.14 -46.58 -16.77
CA ARG A 12 42.24 -45.60 -16.75
C ARG A 12 42.97 -45.67 -18.08
N LEU A 13 43.39 -44.52 -18.63
CA LEU A 13 44.56 -44.46 -19.51
C LEU A 13 45.45 -43.28 -19.10
N TRP A 14 46.63 -43.63 -18.59
CA TRP A 14 47.75 -42.74 -18.37
C TRP A 14 48.53 -42.60 -19.68
N GLY A 15 48.81 -41.36 -20.07
CA GLY A 15 49.74 -41.04 -21.16
C GLY A 15 50.77 -40.04 -20.65
N THR A 16 51.93 -40.54 -20.22
CA THR A 16 53.14 -39.76 -19.93
C THR A 16 53.93 -39.56 -21.22
N ALA A 17 54.33 -38.33 -21.54
CA ALA A 17 55.43 -38.07 -22.46
C ALA A 17 56.28 -36.90 -21.93
N TRP A 18 57.55 -37.22 -21.70
CA TRP A 18 58.65 -36.31 -21.39
C TRP A 18 59.12 -35.56 -22.66
N LEU A 19 59.63 -34.32 -22.54
CA LEU A 19 61.07 -33.98 -22.63
C LEU A 19 61.28 -32.44 -22.66
N LEU A 20 62.44 -32.03 -22.12
CA LEU A 20 62.97 -30.67 -21.87
C LEU A 20 63.31 -29.85 -23.14
N LEU A 21 63.33 -28.50 -23.01
CA LEU A 21 64.57 -27.68 -23.15
C LEU A 21 64.34 -26.16 -22.86
N LEU A 22 65.18 -25.63 -21.95
CA LEU A 22 65.90 -24.33 -21.89
C LEU A 22 65.30 -23.03 -22.49
N MET A 23 65.18 -21.96 -21.68
CA MET A 23 66.14 -20.83 -21.65
C MET A 23 65.61 -19.60 -20.88
N ALA A 24 66.54 -18.96 -20.15
CA ALA A 24 66.72 -17.52 -19.90
C ALA A 24 65.51 -16.62 -19.57
N GLY A 25 65.61 -15.97 -18.41
CA GLY A 25 64.67 -14.97 -17.95
C GLY A 25 64.70 -13.65 -18.72
N CYS A 26 63.57 -12.95 -18.63
CA CYS A 26 63.47 -11.51 -18.71
C CYS A 26 62.56 -11.05 -17.56
N THR A 27 63.07 -10.18 -16.70
CA THR A 27 62.28 -9.40 -15.74
C THR A 27 61.37 -8.44 -16.50
N GLY A 28 60.06 -8.66 -16.43
CA GLY A 28 59.05 -7.72 -16.90
C GLY A 28 58.14 -7.32 -15.74
N ALA A 29 58.11 -6.04 -15.41
CA ALA A 29 57.11 -5.46 -14.52
C ALA A 29 55.80 -5.25 -15.32
N PRO A 30 54.63 -5.67 -14.79
CA PRO A 30 53.36 -5.12 -15.23
C PRO A 30 52.91 -4.00 -14.29
N SER A 31 52.95 -2.77 -14.80
CA SER A 31 52.03 -1.70 -14.42
C SER A 31 50.61 -2.05 -14.86
N SER A 32 49.61 -1.47 -14.19
CA SER A 32 48.17 -1.42 -14.49
C SER A 32 47.28 -2.52 -13.90
N GLY A 33 46.17 -2.08 -13.30
CA GLY A 33 45.20 -2.88 -12.56
C GLY A 33 44.43 -2.00 -11.57
N THR A 34 43.73 -0.96 -12.03
CA THR A 34 42.27 -0.99 -12.25
C THR A 34 41.51 -0.72 -10.96
N GLY A 35 40.83 0.43 -10.94
CA GLY A 35 39.88 0.77 -9.90
C GLY A 35 38.73 -0.24 -9.83
N SER A 36 38.24 -0.42 -8.62
CA SER A 36 36.86 -0.74 -8.31
C SER A 36 36.53 0.22 -7.16
N ASN A 37 36.00 1.41 -7.44
CA ASN A 37 34.57 1.63 -7.63
C ASN A 37 33.77 0.55 -6.92
N GLU A 38 33.66 0.71 -5.61
CA GLU A 38 32.54 0.20 -4.83
C GLU A 38 31.24 0.54 -5.59
N SER A 39 30.60 -0.52 -6.05
CA SER A 39 29.16 -0.66 -6.25
C SER A 39 28.31 0.61 -6.14
N PHE A 40 28.27 1.39 -7.22
CA PHE A 40 27.11 2.21 -7.59
C PHE A 40 26.49 1.56 -8.84
N GLN A 41 25.79 0.45 -8.67
CA GLN A 41 25.07 -0.22 -9.75
C GLN A 41 23.59 -0.39 -9.37
N ALA A 42 22.74 0.33 -10.11
CA ALA A 42 21.29 0.17 -10.25
C ALA A 42 20.38 0.41 -9.02
N GLU A 43 20.40 1.62 -8.44
CA GLU A 43 19.38 2.02 -7.43
C GLU A 43 18.14 2.71 -8.03
N ALA A 44 18.10 2.99 -9.33
CA ALA A 44 17.04 3.81 -9.95
C ALA A 44 15.77 3.03 -10.39
N SER A 45 15.52 1.84 -9.84
CA SER A 45 14.37 0.99 -10.24
C SER A 45 13.59 0.42 -9.06
N SER A 46 13.88 0.89 -7.85
CA SER A 46 13.26 0.39 -6.62
C SER A 46 12.21 1.36 -6.09
N LEU A 47 11.05 0.83 -5.69
CA LEU A 47 10.04 1.55 -4.90
C LEU A 47 10.32 1.49 -3.39
N ALA A 48 11.37 0.82 -2.95
CA ALA A 48 11.71 0.77 -1.53
C ALA A 48 12.26 2.12 -1.03
N PRO A 49 12.05 2.47 0.25
CA PRO A 49 11.29 1.72 1.26
C PRO A 49 9.77 1.88 1.09
N LEU A 50 9.03 0.88 1.61
CA LEU A 50 7.58 0.88 1.75
C LEU A 50 7.19 0.88 3.25
N PRO A 51 6.00 1.36 3.63
CA PRO A 51 5.00 2.04 2.78
C PRO A 51 5.55 3.34 2.19
N ALA A 52 5.01 3.78 1.06
CA ALA A 52 5.43 4.99 0.36
C ALA A 52 4.23 5.84 -0.03
N SER A 53 4.44 7.14 -0.19
CA SER A 53 3.40 8.02 -0.71
C SER A 53 3.97 9.02 -1.70
N PHE A 54 3.13 9.42 -2.64
CA PHE A 54 3.50 10.27 -3.75
C PHE A 54 2.43 11.34 -3.98
N ARG A 55 2.87 12.51 -4.42
CA ARG A 55 1.99 13.62 -4.76
C ARG A 55 2.42 14.31 -6.03
N GLY A 56 1.47 14.66 -6.86
CA GLY A 56 1.70 15.45 -8.06
C GLY A 56 0.40 15.91 -8.70
N GLU A 57 0.52 16.63 -9.80
CA GLU A 57 -0.62 17.23 -10.49
C GLU A 57 -0.66 16.80 -11.95
N LEU A 58 -1.86 16.46 -12.41
CA LEU A 58 -2.17 16.15 -13.80
C LEU A 58 -2.96 17.29 -14.45
N SER A 59 -2.81 17.41 -15.76
CA SER A 59 -3.66 18.25 -16.60
C SER A 59 -5.12 17.83 -16.50
N CYS A 60 -6.01 18.80 -16.69
CA CYS A 60 -7.46 18.66 -16.55
C CYS A 60 -8.16 19.56 -17.57
N ASP A 61 -9.21 19.07 -18.22
CA ASP A 61 -9.92 19.84 -19.25
C ASP A 61 -10.71 21.01 -18.65
N ASP A 62 -11.47 20.72 -17.57
CA ASP A 62 -12.41 21.66 -16.95
C ASP A 62 -11.99 22.09 -15.53
N CYS A 63 -10.71 21.97 -15.19
CA CYS A 63 -10.19 22.39 -13.89
C CYS A 63 -8.75 22.87 -13.99
N LYS A 64 -8.24 23.50 -12.92
CA LYS A 64 -6.86 24.01 -12.90
C LYS A 64 -5.86 22.86 -13.03
N ALA A 65 -6.10 21.78 -12.28
CA ALA A 65 -5.31 20.56 -12.29
C ALA A 65 -6.05 19.47 -11.49
N VAL A 66 -5.70 18.21 -11.69
CA VAL A 66 -6.07 17.12 -10.77
C VAL A 66 -4.86 16.78 -9.91
N ARG A 67 -4.91 17.07 -8.61
CA ARG A 67 -3.91 16.59 -7.66
C ARG A 67 -4.14 15.12 -7.37
N LEU A 68 -3.09 14.33 -7.52
CA LEU A 68 -3.05 12.93 -7.12
C LEU A 68 -2.29 12.80 -5.81
N ASP A 69 -2.90 12.08 -4.87
CA ASP A 69 -2.29 11.61 -3.63
C ASP A 69 -2.32 10.07 -3.67
N LEU A 70 -1.16 9.46 -3.91
CA LEU A 70 -1.01 8.00 -4.02
C LEU A 70 -0.30 7.48 -2.78
N ALA A 71 -0.89 6.51 -2.09
CA ALA A 71 -0.27 5.76 -1.01
C ALA A 71 -0.15 4.29 -1.41
N LEU A 72 1.03 3.71 -1.22
CA LEU A 72 1.33 2.28 -1.44
C LEU A 72 1.73 1.66 -0.10
N ASP A 73 1.18 0.50 0.23
CA ASP A 73 1.70 -0.32 1.32
C ASP A 73 2.69 -1.39 0.82
N ASP A 74 3.32 -2.09 1.77
CA ASP A 74 4.22 -3.22 1.53
C ASP A 74 3.49 -4.51 1.14
N GLY A 75 2.18 -4.59 1.40
CA GLY A 75 1.29 -5.70 1.03
C GLY A 75 0.78 -5.66 -0.42
N GLY A 76 1.27 -4.73 -1.25
CA GLY A 76 0.88 -4.64 -2.66
C GLY A 76 -0.41 -3.85 -2.92
N ARG A 77 -0.93 -3.10 -1.95
CA ARG A 77 -2.19 -2.35 -2.06
C ARG A 77 -1.94 -0.86 -2.19
N TYR A 78 -2.84 -0.19 -2.92
CA TYR A 78 -2.80 1.26 -3.07
C TYR A 78 -4.11 1.92 -2.65
N LEU A 79 -3.99 3.16 -2.19
CA LEU A 79 -5.05 4.15 -2.18
C LEU A 79 -4.62 5.33 -3.04
N LEU A 80 -5.41 5.67 -4.04
CA LEU A 80 -5.21 6.84 -4.89
C LEU A 80 -6.40 7.79 -4.69
N LYS A 81 -6.09 9.04 -4.37
CA LYS A 81 -7.07 10.11 -4.18
C LYS A 81 -6.87 11.20 -5.22
N GLU A 82 -7.93 11.51 -5.96
CA GLU A 82 -8.00 12.61 -6.92
C GLU A 82 -8.67 13.83 -6.26
N THR A 83 -8.02 14.99 -6.32
CA THR A 83 -8.60 16.28 -5.92
C THR A 83 -8.56 17.24 -7.12
N HIS A 84 -9.72 17.66 -7.62
CA HIS A 84 -9.77 18.68 -8.67
C HIS A 84 -9.49 20.05 -8.05
N LEU A 85 -8.47 20.73 -8.53
CA LEU A 85 -8.07 22.05 -8.08
C LEU A 85 -8.76 23.12 -8.94
N GLY A 86 -9.17 24.23 -8.32
CA GLY A 86 -9.82 25.35 -9.02
C GLY A 86 -11.16 25.77 -8.40
N PRO A 87 -11.87 26.72 -9.00
CA PRO A 87 -13.18 27.15 -8.53
C PRO A 87 -14.20 26.01 -8.66
N GLY A 88 -14.82 25.63 -7.54
CA GLY A 88 -15.70 24.47 -7.43
C GLY A 88 -14.92 23.21 -7.05
N GLU A 89 -14.77 22.96 -5.74
CA GLU A 89 -14.19 21.71 -5.25
C GLU A 89 -15.15 20.56 -5.60
N GLN A 90 -14.74 19.73 -6.55
CA GLN A 90 -15.45 18.49 -6.88
C GLN A 90 -15.23 17.46 -5.78
N PRO A 91 -16.16 16.53 -5.55
CA PRO A 91 -15.96 15.45 -4.59
C PRO A 91 -14.67 14.70 -4.91
N ARG A 92 -13.86 14.47 -3.86
CA ARG A 92 -12.61 13.70 -3.92
C ARG A 92 -12.95 12.29 -4.43
N ARG A 93 -12.39 11.87 -5.55
CA ARG A 93 -12.52 10.48 -6.02
C ARG A 93 -11.42 9.64 -5.40
N ARG A 94 -11.79 8.42 -4.98
CA ARG A 94 -10.89 7.48 -4.33
C ARG A 94 -10.88 6.16 -5.09
N HIS A 95 -9.69 5.65 -5.34
CA HIS A 95 -9.44 4.41 -6.07
C HIS A 95 -8.57 3.52 -5.20
N ARG A 96 -8.89 2.23 -5.16
CA ARG A 96 -8.20 1.26 -4.32
C ARG A 96 -8.02 -0.04 -5.07
N GLY A 97 -6.92 -0.72 -4.83
CA GLY A 97 -6.64 -1.97 -5.51
C GLY A 97 -5.26 -2.48 -5.19
N GLN A 98 -4.77 -3.35 -6.07
CA GLN A 98 -3.43 -3.90 -6.01
C GLN A 98 -2.51 -3.12 -6.95
N TRP A 99 -1.25 -3.00 -6.58
CA TRP A 99 -0.18 -2.47 -7.42
C TRP A 99 0.89 -3.55 -7.65
N GLN A 100 1.61 -3.42 -8.75
CA GLN A 100 2.74 -4.29 -9.10
C GLN A 100 3.90 -3.45 -9.62
N LEU A 101 5.12 -3.89 -9.36
CA LEU A 101 6.34 -3.29 -9.90
C LEU A 101 7.08 -4.32 -10.75
N THR A 102 7.21 -4.05 -12.05
CA THR A 102 7.91 -4.92 -12.99
C THR A 102 8.90 -4.07 -13.78
N ASP A 103 10.19 -4.42 -13.76
CA ASP A 103 11.24 -3.71 -14.50
C ASP A 103 11.26 -2.18 -14.26
N GLY A 104 10.94 -1.75 -13.03
CA GLY A 104 10.87 -0.34 -12.64
C GLY A 104 9.59 0.38 -13.08
N GLU A 105 8.64 -0.31 -13.71
CA GLU A 105 7.31 0.21 -14.01
C GLU A 105 6.32 -0.18 -12.91
N LEU A 106 5.79 0.82 -12.22
CA LEU A 106 4.66 0.68 -11.29
C LEU A 106 3.36 0.67 -12.09
N SER A 107 2.57 -0.37 -11.87
CA SER A 107 1.21 -0.50 -12.41
C SER A 107 0.19 -0.51 -11.27
N LEU A 108 -0.88 0.28 -11.41
CA LEU A 108 -2.05 0.25 -10.54
C LEU A 108 -3.17 -0.55 -11.21
N GLY A 109 -3.93 -1.31 -10.43
CA GLY A 109 -5.07 -2.08 -10.93
C GLY A 109 -6.18 -1.25 -11.59
N GLU A 110 -7.13 -1.95 -12.21
CA GLU A 110 -8.16 -1.37 -13.10
C GLU A 110 -9.06 -0.32 -12.46
N SER A 111 -9.16 -0.27 -11.13
CA SER A 111 -9.98 0.75 -10.46
C SER A 111 -9.35 2.15 -10.55
N ALA A 112 -8.03 2.26 -10.75
CA ALA A 112 -7.37 3.54 -11.00
C ALA A 112 -7.73 4.09 -12.39
N PRO A 113 -7.83 5.42 -12.57
CA PRO A 113 -8.05 6.01 -13.88
C PRO A 113 -6.87 5.71 -14.82
N VAL A 114 -7.13 5.51 -16.11
CA VAL A 114 -6.12 5.16 -17.12
C VAL A 114 -4.90 6.10 -17.08
N ALA A 115 -5.13 7.41 -16.88
CA ALA A 115 -4.07 8.41 -16.77
C ALA A 115 -3.09 8.17 -15.59
N ALA A 116 -3.54 7.50 -14.53
CA ALA A 116 -2.73 7.22 -13.34
C ALA A 116 -2.36 5.72 -13.19
N GLN A 117 -2.64 4.86 -14.18
CA GLN A 117 -2.41 3.43 -14.04
C GLN A 117 -0.95 3.00 -14.21
N ARG A 118 -0.10 3.76 -14.91
CA ARG A 118 1.28 3.36 -15.20
C ARG A 118 2.28 4.49 -14.96
N TRP A 119 3.37 4.13 -14.28
CA TRP A 119 4.44 5.05 -13.90
C TRP A 119 5.80 4.37 -13.99
N GLN A 120 6.78 5.07 -14.53
CA GLN A 120 8.18 4.69 -14.42
C GLN A 120 8.75 5.23 -13.10
N VAL A 121 9.45 4.39 -12.34
CA VAL A 121 10.23 4.86 -11.19
C VAL A 121 11.47 5.58 -11.71
N ALA A 122 11.59 6.86 -11.36
CA ALA A 122 12.71 7.71 -11.72
C ALA A 122 13.84 7.61 -10.69
N GLN A 123 15.01 8.13 -11.05
CA GLN A 123 16.12 8.30 -10.12
C GLN A 123 15.69 9.24 -8.97
N GLY A 124 15.83 8.78 -7.73
CA GLY A 124 15.32 9.45 -6.53
C GLY A 124 13.96 8.91 -6.03
N GLY A 125 13.37 7.94 -6.74
CA GLY A 125 12.17 7.23 -6.31
C GLY A 125 10.86 7.89 -6.68
N ASP A 126 10.87 9.03 -7.37
CA ASP A 126 9.68 9.68 -7.93
C ASP A 126 9.03 8.81 -9.02
N LEU A 127 7.76 9.06 -9.28
CA LEU A 127 7.00 8.40 -10.34
C LEU A 127 6.85 9.35 -11.52
N VAL A 128 7.19 8.90 -12.73
CA VAL A 128 7.06 9.70 -13.96
C VAL A 128 6.19 8.96 -14.96
N SER A 129 5.25 9.66 -15.58
CA SER A 129 4.42 9.11 -16.64
C SER A 129 4.62 9.87 -17.93
N GLN A 130 4.89 9.14 -19.01
CA GLN A 130 4.91 9.70 -20.38
C GLN A 130 3.52 9.77 -21.00
N ALA A 131 2.55 9.01 -20.47
CA ALA A 131 1.17 8.96 -20.97
C ALA A 131 0.32 10.13 -20.44
N SER A 132 0.75 10.75 -19.35
CA SER A 132 0.05 11.85 -18.69
C SER A 132 0.89 13.11 -18.69
N ARG A 133 0.23 14.27 -18.65
CA ARG A 133 0.86 15.59 -18.68
C ARG A 133 0.51 16.40 -17.43
N THR A 134 1.38 17.32 -17.05
CA THR A 134 1.07 18.42 -16.12
C THR A 134 0.26 19.51 -16.84
N PRO A 135 -0.35 20.48 -16.14
CA PRO A 135 -1.03 21.61 -16.78
C PRO A 135 -0.13 22.43 -17.72
N ASP A 136 1.17 22.48 -17.47
CA ASP A 136 2.14 23.20 -18.30
C ASP A 136 2.62 22.38 -19.51
N GLY A 137 2.06 21.19 -19.74
CA GLY A 137 2.38 20.32 -20.87
C GLY A 137 3.64 19.47 -20.69
N GLU A 138 4.23 19.44 -19.50
CA GLU A 138 5.38 18.59 -19.19
C GLU A 138 4.93 17.14 -18.89
N ALA A 139 5.87 16.19 -18.87
CA ALA A 139 5.58 14.83 -18.42
C ALA A 139 5.13 14.83 -16.96
N ALA A 140 4.04 14.12 -16.65
CA ALA A 140 3.52 14.06 -15.29
C ALA A 140 4.52 13.41 -14.34
N ARG A 141 4.65 13.99 -13.14
CA ARG A 141 5.53 13.50 -12.08
C ARG A 141 4.79 13.50 -10.75
N LEU A 142 4.81 12.37 -10.04
CA LEU A 142 4.44 12.31 -8.63
C LEU A 142 5.73 12.25 -7.81
N ALA A 143 5.98 13.31 -7.04
CA ALA A 143 7.11 13.37 -6.13
C ALA A 143 6.88 12.41 -4.96
N ARG A 144 7.90 11.63 -4.59
CA ARG A 144 7.90 10.84 -3.36
C ARG A 144 7.85 11.77 -2.16
N LEU A 145 6.92 11.53 -1.25
CA LEU A 145 6.82 12.25 0.00
C LEU A 145 7.89 11.75 0.99
N PRO A 146 8.44 12.63 1.84
CA PRO A 146 9.42 12.24 2.86
C PRO A 146 8.87 11.23 3.85
N GLU A 147 7.58 11.37 4.18
CA GLU A 147 6.84 10.47 5.06
C GLU A 147 5.59 9.94 4.34
N PRO A 148 5.23 8.67 4.56
CA PRO A 148 3.99 8.12 4.02
C PRO A 148 2.77 8.87 4.56
N LEU A 149 1.78 9.10 3.71
CA LEU A 149 0.46 9.55 4.13
C LEU A 149 -0.13 8.46 5.02
N ARG A 150 -0.35 8.77 6.29
CA ARG A 150 -0.98 7.87 7.26
C ARG A 150 -1.61 8.69 8.38
N GLU A 151 -2.93 8.56 8.53
CA GLU A 151 -3.64 9.06 9.70
C GLU A 151 -3.35 8.17 10.91
N PRO A 152 -3.28 8.73 12.13
CA PRO A 152 -3.26 7.90 13.33
C PRO A 152 -4.60 7.18 13.52
N LEU A 153 -4.60 5.96 14.07
CA LEU A 153 -5.84 5.22 14.37
C LEU A 153 -6.73 5.97 15.38
N GLU A 154 -6.10 6.51 16.42
CA GLU A 154 -6.76 7.06 17.59
C GLU A 154 -6.96 8.57 17.46
N GLU A 155 -7.95 9.10 18.18
CA GLU A 155 -8.36 10.52 18.16
C GLU A 155 -8.76 11.04 16.78
N ARG A 156 -9.21 10.14 15.90
CA ARG A 156 -9.75 10.47 14.58
C ARG A 156 -11.22 10.09 14.46
N TYR A 157 -11.95 10.87 13.67
CA TYR A 157 -13.33 10.58 13.30
C TYR A 157 -13.35 9.69 12.07
N TRP A 158 -13.63 8.41 12.29
CA TRP A 158 -13.71 7.40 11.23
C TRP A 158 -15.16 7.21 10.81
N LYS A 159 -15.54 7.77 9.68
CA LYS A 159 -16.88 7.63 9.10
C LYS A 159 -16.99 6.30 8.36
N LEU A 160 -18.07 5.56 8.62
CA LEU A 160 -18.33 4.29 7.96
C LEU A 160 -18.59 4.49 6.46
N VAL A 161 -17.94 3.66 5.64
CA VAL A 161 -18.13 3.62 4.18
C VAL A 161 -18.69 2.28 3.73
N GLN A 162 -18.26 1.19 4.35
CA GLN A 162 -18.72 -0.16 4.02
C GLN A 162 -18.75 -1.02 5.28
N VAL A 163 -19.74 -1.91 5.39
CA VAL A 163 -19.79 -2.94 6.44
C VAL A 163 -20.35 -4.23 5.87
N ASP A 164 -19.70 -5.36 6.17
CA ASP A 164 -20.05 -6.69 5.66
C ASP A 164 -20.25 -6.74 4.13
N GLY A 165 -19.40 -6.01 3.41
CA GLY A 165 -19.46 -5.92 1.94
C GLY A 165 -20.49 -4.93 1.38
N GLU A 166 -21.41 -4.42 2.19
CA GLU A 166 -22.44 -3.47 1.78
C GLU A 166 -22.02 -2.01 2.02
N VAL A 167 -22.34 -1.13 1.07
CA VAL A 167 -22.07 0.31 1.20
C VAL A 167 -22.94 0.90 2.30
N ALA A 168 -22.37 1.78 3.12
CA ALA A 168 -23.11 2.45 4.19
C ALA A 168 -24.29 3.26 3.60
N VAL A 169 -25.50 2.96 4.09
CA VAL A 169 -26.75 3.60 3.68
C VAL A 169 -27.00 4.92 4.40
N ASP A 170 -26.31 5.15 5.52
CA ASP A 170 -26.36 6.38 6.28
C ASP A 170 -24.96 6.95 6.51
N GLY A 171 -24.78 8.22 6.15
CA GLY A 171 -23.50 8.91 6.25
C GLY A 171 -23.13 9.39 7.66
N SER A 172 -23.92 9.07 8.68
CA SER A 172 -23.69 9.49 10.08
C SER A 172 -23.06 8.39 10.95
N ALA A 173 -23.01 7.13 10.47
CA ALA A 173 -22.33 6.05 11.18
C ALA A 173 -20.81 6.30 11.23
N HIS A 174 -20.22 6.16 12.41
CA HIS A 174 -18.81 6.47 12.65
C HIS A 174 -18.31 5.85 13.95
N ILE A 175 -16.99 5.82 14.10
CA ILE A 175 -16.29 5.47 15.33
C ILE A 175 -15.16 6.47 15.63
N VAL A 176 -14.81 6.59 16.91
CA VAL A 176 -13.65 7.31 17.44
C VAL A 176 -13.03 6.42 18.51
N LEU A 177 -11.72 6.19 18.42
CA LEU A 177 -10.95 5.46 19.42
C LEU A 177 -10.18 6.45 20.29
N HIS A 178 -10.51 6.50 21.58
CA HIS A 178 -9.87 7.37 22.55
C HIS A 178 -8.75 6.62 23.29
N SER A 179 -7.52 7.07 23.04
CA SER A 179 -6.27 6.45 23.50
C SER A 179 -6.12 6.47 25.02
N GLN A 180 -6.44 7.59 25.68
CA GLN A 180 -6.23 7.76 27.12
C GLN A 180 -7.09 6.81 27.97
N GLU A 181 -8.27 6.47 27.47
CA GLU A 181 -9.27 5.67 28.21
C GLU A 181 -9.40 4.23 27.66
N GLY A 182 -8.76 3.93 26.51
CA GLY A 182 -9.00 2.68 25.78
C GLY A 182 -10.48 2.52 25.40
N ARG A 183 -11.13 3.62 25.02
CA ARG A 183 -12.60 3.68 24.82
C ARG A 183 -12.96 3.95 23.37
N LEU A 184 -13.90 3.18 22.84
CA LEU A 184 -14.60 3.48 21.60
C LEU A 184 -15.86 4.29 21.89
N ALA A 185 -16.06 5.36 21.13
CA ALA A 185 -17.33 6.08 21.03
C ALA A 185 -17.75 6.14 19.56
N GLY A 186 -19.04 6.12 19.28
CA GLY A 186 -19.50 6.23 17.89
C GLY A 186 -21.00 6.21 17.72
N SER A 187 -21.43 5.98 16.49
CA SER A 187 -22.82 5.83 16.09
C SER A 187 -22.93 4.71 15.05
N GLY A 188 -23.94 3.86 15.17
CA GLY A 188 -24.35 2.93 14.12
C GLY A 188 -25.17 3.57 13.00
N GLY A 189 -25.45 4.87 13.12
CA GLY A 189 -26.40 5.63 12.30
C GLY A 189 -27.74 5.83 13.01
N CYS A 190 -28.20 4.84 13.80
CA CYS A 190 -29.41 4.96 14.61
C CYS A 190 -29.10 5.23 16.09
N ASN A 191 -28.27 4.39 16.68
CA ASN A 191 -27.91 4.38 18.08
C ASN A 191 -26.46 4.78 18.30
N ARG A 192 -26.23 5.41 19.45
CA ARG A 192 -24.88 5.70 19.93
C ARG A 192 -24.24 4.40 20.39
N LEU A 193 -23.00 4.19 19.97
CA LEU A 193 -22.16 3.05 20.34
C LEU A 193 -21.12 3.48 21.37
N MET A 194 -20.85 2.61 22.32
CA MET A 194 -19.84 2.80 23.37
C MET A 194 -19.27 1.46 23.82
N GLY A 195 -17.97 1.41 24.03
CA GLY A 195 -17.29 0.24 24.59
C GLY A 195 -15.81 0.49 24.80
N SER A 196 -15.07 -0.53 25.20
CA SER A 196 -13.62 -0.47 25.34
C SER A 196 -12.92 -1.25 24.23
N TYR A 197 -11.68 -0.87 23.95
CA TYR A 197 -10.80 -1.58 23.03
C TYR A 197 -9.43 -1.78 23.65
N GLN A 198 -8.70 -2.75 23.10
CA GLN A 198 -7.28 -2.96 23.38
C GLN A 198 -6.53 -3.00 22.06
N ARG A 199 -5.34 -2.41 22.05
CA ARG A 199 -4.47 -2.34 20.88
C ARG A 199 -3.06 -2.75 21.23
N GLU A 200 -2.46 -3.56 20.39
CA GLU A 200 -1.05 -3.94 20.44
C GLU A 200 -0.50 -4.00 19.01
N GLY A 201 0.32 -3.01 18.62
CA GLY A 201 0.74 -2.85 17.23
C GLY A 201 -0.47 -2.66 16.30
N ASP A 202 -0.64 -3.60 15.37
CA ASP A 202 -1.76 -3.68 14.42
C ASP A 202 -2.91 -4.59 14.89
N ALA A 203 -2.75 -5.27 16.03
CA ALA A 203 -3.83 -6.01 16.68
C ALA A 203 -4.80 -5.02 17.36
N LEU A 204 -6.09 -5.25 17.17
CA LEU A 204 -7.17 -4.46 17.75
C LEU A 204 -8.32 -5.38 18.15
N SER A 205 -8.74 -5.31 19.40
CA SER A 205 -9.89 -6.06 19.89
C SER A 205 -10.83 -5.15 20.64
N LEU A 206 -12.13 -5.40 20.52
CA LEU A 206 -13.17 -4.63 21.19
C LEU A 206 -13.92 -5.53 22.18
N ALA A 207 -14.16 -5.01 23.38
CA ALA A 207 -15.07 -5.64 24.33
C ALA A 207 -16.53 -5.52 23.84
N PRO A 208 -17.47 -6.29 24.43
CA PRO A 208 -18.89 -6.16 24.09
C PRO A 208 -19.35 -4.69 24.14
N LEU A 209 -19.88 -4.23 23.02
CA LEU A 209 -20.37 -2.86 22.87
C LEU A 209 -21.73 -2.70 23.53
N ALA A 210 -21.94 -1.54 24.13
CA ALA A 210 -23.25 -1.08 24.51
C ALA A 210 -23.78 -0.08 23.46
N ALA A 211 -25.09 -0.13 23.24
CA ALA A 211 -25.80 0.74 22.31
C ALA A 211 -27.05 1.33 22.99
N THR A 212 -27.42 2.55 22.60
CA THR A 212 -28.74 3.09 22.97
C THR A 212 -29.87 2.30 22.29
N ARG A 213 -31.13 2.54 22.67
CA ARG A 213 -32.30 1.85 22.11
C ARG A 213 -33.29 2.82 21.48
N LYS A 214 -32.93 3.39 20.34
CA LYS A 214 -33.79 4.17 19.44
C LYS A 214 -34.28 3.27 18.32
N ALA A 215 -35.48 3.56 17.83
CA ALA A 215 -36.02 2.94 16.63
C ALA A 215 -35.78 3.85 15.42
N CYS A 216 -35.19 3.30 14.36
CA CYS A 216 -34.97 3.99 13.08
C CYS A 216 -35.51 3.15 11.91
N GLN A 217 -35.34 3.65 10.70
CA GLN A 217 -35.73 2.93 9.48
C GLN A 217 -34.94 1.62 9.33
N GLY A 218 -35.57 0.63 8.69
CA GLY A 218 -35.04 -0.74 8.54
C GLY A 218 -33.59 -0.81 8.03
N PRO A 219 -33.22 -0.12 6.93
CA PRO A 219 -31.85 -0.15 6.41
C PRO A 219 -30.81 0.36 7.41
N VAL A 220 -31.09 1.44 8.13
CA VAL A 220 -30.17 2.02 9.13
C VAL A 220 -30.01 1.08 10.33
N MET A 221 -31.10 0.45 10.77
CA MET A 221 -31.04 -0.57 11.83
C MET A 221 -30.23 -1.81 11.41
N ALA A 222 -30.35 -2.24 10.15
CA ALA A 222 -29.58 -3.36 9.61
C ALA A 222 -28.08 -3.02 9.54
N GLN A 223 -27.73 -1.82 9.07
CA GLN A 223 -26.35 -1.32 9.08
C GLN A 223 -25.77 -1.28 10.49
N GLU A 224 -26.51 -0.74 11.46
CA GLU A 224 -26.05 -0.69 12.85
C GLU A 224 -25.74 -2.09 13.40
N ARG A 225 -26.62 -3.06 13.17
CA ARG A 225 -26.40 -4.44 13.61
C ARG A 225 -25.13 -5.02 12.98
N ALA A 226 -24.99 -4.87 11.66
CA ALA A 226 -23.80 -5.33 10.94
C ALA A 226 -22.52 -4.67 11.47
N LEU A 227 -22.58 -3.38 11.81
CA LEU A 227 -21.44 -2.66 12.38
C LEU A 227 -21.09 -3.17 13.79
N VAL A 228 -22.08 -3.40 14.65
CA VAL A 228 -21.83 -3.95 15.99
C VAL A 228 -21.22 -5.35 15.91
N GLU A 229 -21.70 -6.19 14.99
CA GLU A 229 -21.16 -7.53 14.74
C GLU A 229 -19.72 -7.46 14.21
N ALA A 230 -19.45 -6.60 13.23
CA ALA A 230 -18.11 -6.35 12.70
C ALA A 230 -17.13 -5.88 13.78
N LEU A 231 -17.54 -4.93 14.62
CA LEU A 231 -16.71 -4.44 15.72
C LEU A 231 -16.41 -5.55 16.75
N GLY A 232 -17.38 -6.41 17.08
CA GLY A 232 -17.15 -7.54 17.98
C GLY A 232 -16.24 -8.63 17.41
N ALA A 233 -16.25 -8.82 16.09
CA ALA A 233 -15.41 -9.79 15.39
C ALA A 233 -14.00 -9.26 15.05
N THR A 234 -13.74 -7.97 15.24
CA THR A 234 -12.44 -7.35 14.92
C THR A 234 -11.30 -7.95 15.75
N ARG A 235 -10.19 -8.28 15.09
CA ARG A 235 -8.94 -8.79 15.70
C ARG A 235 -7.71 -7.99 15.28
N ALA A 236 -7.76 -7.37 14.11
CA ALA A 236 -6.72 -6.50 13.61
C ALA A 236 -7.33 -5.30 12.89
N PHE A 237 -6.51 -4.28 12.67
CA PHE A 237 -6.86 -3.15 11.83
C PHE A 237 -5.74 -2.87 10.83
N ARG A 238 -6.05 -2.01 9.88
CA ARG A 238 -5.12 -1.66 8.82
C ARG A 238 -5.37 -0.25 8.35
N LEU A 239 -4.30 0.53 8.28
CA LEU A 239 -4.34 1.92 7.86
C LEU A 239 -3.53 2.14 6.59
N LEU A 240 -4.16 2.78 5.61
CA LEU A 240 -3.49 3.26 4.41
C LEU A 240 -4.00 4.66 4.11
N ALA A 241 -3.11 5.66 4.20
CA ALA A 241 -3.47 7.07 4.15
C ALA A 241 -4.60 7.40 5.13
N ASP A 242 -5.77 7.74 4.62
CA ASP A 242 -6.95 8.18 5.36
C ASP A 242 -8.08 7.15 5.35
N GLU A 243 -7.75 5.87 5.12
CA GLU A 243 -8.67 4.73 5.18
C GLU A 243 -8.27 3.75 6.29
N LEU A 244 -9.30 3.29 7.01
CA LEU A 244 -9.22 2.27 8.03
C LEU A 244 -10.03 1.04 7.60
N GLU A 245 -9.38 -0.12 7.58
CA GLU A 245 -10.05 -1.42 7.49
C GLU A 245 -10.01 -2.10 8.87
N LEU A 246 -11.14 -2.68 9.28
CA LEU A 246 -11.20 -3.61 10.41
C LEU A 246 -11.24 -5.04 9.88
N LEU A 247 -10.44 -5.91 10.50
CA LEU A 247 -10.18 -7.27 10.04
C LEU A 247 -10.57 -8.30 11.11
N ASP A 248 -11.06 -9.46 10.68
CA ASP A 248 -11.22 -10.63 11.56
C ASP A 248 -9.91 -11.41 11.75
N GLU A 249 -9.98 -12.58 12.39
CA GLU A 249 -8.84 -13.47 12.62
C GLU A 249 -8.24 -14.11 11.35
N ASN A 250 -8.95 -14.02 10.21
CA ASN A 250 -8.55 -14.58 8.92
C ASN A 250 -8.23 -13.48 7.89
N ASP A 251 -7.95 -12.26 8.35
CA ASP A 251 -7.71 -11.07 7.51
C ASP A 251 -8.89 -10.67 6.59
N LYS A 252 -10.11 -11.16 6.87
CA LYS A 252 -11.32 -10.73 6.14
C LYS A 252 -11.67 -9.31 6.57
N VAL A 253 -11.88 -8.42 5.59
CA VAL A 253 -12.39 -7.07 5.84
C VAL A 253 -13.84 -7.13 6.33
N LEU A 254 -14.07 -6.65 7.54
CA LEU A 254 -15.39 -6.58 8.18
C LEU A 254 -16.07 -5.23 7.96
N ALA A 255 -15.28 -4.16 8.05
CA ALA A 255 -15.76 -2.79 7.85
C ALA A 255 -14.65 -1.90 7.30
N ARG A 256 -15.05 -0.88 6.54
CA ARG A 256 -14.18 0.17 6.01
C ARG A 256 -14.67 1.53 6.47
N PHE A 257 -13.72 2.37 6.85
CA PHE A 257 -13.96 3.74 7.27
C PHE A 257 -13.01 4.69 6.56
N GLU A 258 -13.43 5.95 6.48
CA GLU A 258 -12.60 7.04 6.01
C GLU A 258 -12.51 8.11 7.09
N VAL A 259 -11.34 8.75 7.18
CA VAL A 259 -11.18 9.88 8.09
C VAL A 259 -12.03 11.05 7.59
N VAL A 260 -12.71 11.72 8.51
CA VAL A 260 -13.32 13.02 8.26
C VAL A 260 -12.49 14.07 8.98
N ASP A 261 -11.97 15.02 8.21
CA ASP A 261 -11.39 16.22 8.76
C ASP A 261 -12.54 17.05 9.35
N LEU A 262 -12.67 17.03 10.68
CA LEU A 262 -13.55 17.92 11.41
C LEU A 262 -12.92 19.32 11.39
N THR A 263 -13.13 20.05 10.30
CA THR A 263 -12.86 21.50 10.21
C THR A 263 -13.94 22.30 10.88
#